data_AF-A0A1H6Z2U0-F1
#
_entry.id   AF-A0A1H6Z2U0-F1
#
_cell.length_a   1.000
_cell.length_b   1.000
_cell.length_c   1.000
_cell.angle_alpha   90.00
_cell.angle_beta   90.00
_cell.angle_gamma   90.00
#
_symmetry.space_group_name_H-M   'P 1'
#
loop_
_entity.id
_entity.type
_entity.pdbx_description
1 polymer ?
#
loop_
_entity_poly.entity_id
_entity_poly.type
_entity_poly.pdbx_seq_one_letter_code
_entity_poly.pdbx_strand_id
1 'polypeptide(L)' 'MTRARILLMVHRGVTDSDIKEALGISVQMVQATRKRFALGGLDAALFDAPHPGRPAKFDGKDRAAITAL' A
#
# COMPACT_ATOMS: atom_id res chain seq x y z
N MET A 1 3.96 -5.74 7.70
CA MET A 1 3.83 -5.95 9.16
C MET A 1 3.56 -4.66 9.95
N THR A 2 4.20 -3.53 9.63
CA THR A 2 4.06 -2.29 10.42
C THR A 2 2.64 -1.71 10.44
N ARG A 3 1.89 -1.80 9.33
CA ARG A 3 0.52 -1.26 9.23
C ARG A 3 -0.48 -1.90 10.22
N ALA A 4 -0.39 -3.22 10.41
CA ALA A 4 -1.22 -3.93 11.40
C ALA A 4 -0.94 -3.45 12.84
N ARG A 5 0.34 -3.26 13.18
CA ARG A 5 0.76 -2.76 14.49
C ARG A 5 0.26 -1.34 14.75
N ILE A 6 0.31 -0.47 13.73
CA ILE A 6 -0.26 0.87 13.78
C ILE A 6 -1.75 0.80 14.14
N LEU A 7 -2.54 0.02 13.40
CA LEU A 7 -3.99 -0.08 13.64
C LEU A 7 -4.31 -0.63 15.03
N LEU A 8 -3.55 -1.61 15.52
CA LEU A 8 -3.71 -2.13 16.87
C LEU A 8 -3.43 -1.08 17.94
N MET A 9 -2.38 -0.27 17.78
CA MET A 9 -2.06 0.81 18.73
C MET A 9 -3.09 1.94 18.69
N VAL A 10 -3.57 2.30 17.50
CA VAL A 10 -4.66 3.28 17.32
C VAL A 10 -5.93 2.79 18.01
N HIS A 11 -6.28 1.50 17.87
CA HIS A 11 -7.44 0.92 18.55
C HIS A 11 -7.31 0.98 20.08
N ARG A 12 -6.09 0.91 20.60
CA ARG A 12 -5.78 1.09 22.03
C ARG A 12 -5.76 2.55 22.49
N GLY A 13 -6.06 3.51 21.61
CA GLY A 13 -6.08 4.94 21.93
C GLY A 13 -4.70 5.59 22.02
N VAL A 14 -3.64 4.93 21.54
CA VAL A 14 -2.28 5.47 21.54
C VAL A 14 -2.19 6.62 20.52
N THR A 15 -1.51 7.71 20.88
CA THR A 15 -1.38 8.87 20.00
C THR A 15 -0.45 8.59 18.82
N ASP A 16 -0.63 9.31 17.71
CA ASP A 16 0.21 9.12 16.52
C ASP A 16 1.72 9.42 16.82
N SER A 17 2.01 10.29 17.80
CA SER A 17 3.39 10.60 18.23
C SER A 17 4.03 9.43 18.97
N ASP A 18 3.29 8.81 19.89
CA ASP A 18 3.81 7.67 20.65
C ASP A 18 3.96 6.44 19.74
N ILE A 19 3.07 6.26 18.75
CA ILE A 19 3.19 5.21 17.74
C ILE A 19 4.45 5.42 16.88
N LYS A 20 4.72 6.67 16.49
CA LYS A 20 5.93 7.06 15.75
C LYS A 20 7.19 6.66 16.54
N GLU A 21 7.24 6.97 17.82
CA GLU A 21 8.37 6.62 18.69
C GLU A 21 8.48 5.10 18.91
N ALA A 22 7.36 4.42 19.18
CA ALA A 22 7.35 2.98 19.45
C ALA A 22 7.69 2.10 18.24
N LEU A 23 7.39 2.56 17.02
CA LEU A 23 7.62 1.80 15.78
C LEU A 23 8.77 2.35 14.93
N GLY A 24 9.34 3.52 15.27
CA GLY A 24 10.43 4.16 14.52
C GLY A 24 10.02 4.61 13.12
N ILE A 25 8.79 5.10 12.96
CA ILE A 25 8.20 5.47 11.66
C ILE A 25 7.82 6.94 11.61
N SER A 26 7.42 7.47 10.46
CA SER A 26 6.88 8.83 10.39
C SER A 26 5.42 8.89 10.83
N VAL A 27 5.03 10.02 11.43
CA VAL A 27 3.62 10.33 11.77
C VAL A 27 2.73 10.30 10.52
N GLN A 28 3.27 10.74 9.37
CA GLN A 28 2.58 10.69 8.09
C GLN A 28 2.19 9.26 7.70
N MET A 29 3.04 8.26 7.99
CA MET A 29 2.72 6.87 7.69
C MET A 29 1.61 6.32 8.59
N VAL A 30 1.57 6.74 9.86
CA VAL A 30 0.48 6.43 10.80
C VAL A 30 -0.84 7.00 10.26
N GLN A 31 -0.86 8.28 9.91
CA GLN A 31 -2.05 8.95 9.39
C GLN A 31 -2.52 8.36 8.05
N ALA A 32 -1.60 8.08 7.13
CA ALA A 32 -1.93 7.44 5.85
C ALA A 32 -2.56 6.05 6.05
N THR A 33 -2.04 5.26 7.00
CA THR A 33 -2.59 3.94 7.33
C THR A 33 -3.99 4.06 7.92
N ARG A 34 -4.21 4.98 8.87
CA ARG A 34 -5.54 5.26 9.44
C ARG A 34 -6.53 5.73 8.37
N LYS A 35 -6.09 6.61 7.46
CA LYS A 35 -6.92 7.10 6.36
C LYS A 35 -7.33 5.97 5.42
N ARG A 36 -6.40 5.08 5.04
CA ARG A 36 -6.73 3.90 4.21
C ARG A 36 -7.72 2.98 4.91
N PHE A 37 -7.55 2.77 6.22
CA PHE A 37 -8.50 1.96 7.00
C PHE A 37 -9.90 2.57 7.03
N ALA A 38 -10.00 3.88 7.26
CA ALA A 38 -11.29 4.57 7.27
C ALA A 38 -11.99 4.56 5.91
N LEU A 39 -11.24 4.61 4.80
CA LEU A 39 -11.81 4.69 3.45
C LEU A 39 -12.05 3.33 2.79
N GLY A 40 -11.22 2.34 3.06
CA GLY A 40 -11.22 1.04 2.36
C GLY A 40 -11.22 -0.18 3.27
N GLY A 41 -11.39 0.01 4.58
CA GLY A 41 -11.43 -1.07 5.55
C GLY A 41 -10.07 -1.73 5.80
N LEU A 42 -10.11 -2.92 6.42
CA LEU A 42 -8.92 -3.62 6.89
C LEU A 42 -8.00 -4.06 5.75
N ASP A 43 -8.55 -4.64 4.69
CA ASP A 43 -7.75 -5.16 3.57
C ASP A 43 -6.99 -4.03 2.87
N ALA A 44 -7.64 -2.89 2.61
CA ALA A 44 -7.00 -1.73 1.97
C ALA A 44 -5.92 -1.08 2.85
N ALA A 45 -6.00 -1.24 4.17
CA ALA A 45 -5.00 -0.72 5.09
C ALA A 45 -3.80 -1.67 5.24
N LEU A 46 -4.03 -2.99 5.16
CA LEU A 46 -3.00 -4.00 5.34
C LEU A 46 -2.23 -4.28 4.05
N PHE A 47 -2.94 -4.46 2.95
CA PHE A 47 -2.39 -4.90 1.68
C PHE A 47 -2.24 -3.74 0.70
N ASP A 48 -1.24 -3.86 -0.18
CA ASP A 48 -1.12 -2.93 -1.29
C ASP A 48 -2.12 -3.31 -2.38
N ALA A 49 -2.62 -2.29 -3.09
CA ALA A 49 -3.46 -2.53 -4.25
C ALA A 49 -2.70 -3.34 -5.32
N PRO A 50 -3.40 -4.12 -6.16
CA PRO A 50 -2.78 -4.75 -7.31
C PRO A 50 -2.02 -3.71 -8.12
N HIS A 51 -0.73 -3.96 -8.37
CA HIS A 51 0.07 -3.06 -9.18
C HIS A 51 -0.35 -3.27 -10.64
N PRO A 52 -0.93 -2.27 -11.33
CA PRO A 52 -1.13 -2.38 -12.76
C PRO A 52 0.27 -2.51 -13.37
N GLY A 53 0.57 -3.71 -13.89
CA GLY A 53 1.86 -4.00 -14.50
C GLY A 53 2.17 -3.02 -15.62
N ARG A 54 3.45 -2.94 -16.03
CA ARG A 54 3.82 -2.11 -17.18
C ARG A 54 2.98 -2.55 -18.40
N PRO A 55 2.28 -1.63 -19.08
CA PRO A 55 1.58 -1.97 -20.31
C PRO A 55 2.55 -2.61 -21.30
N ALA A 56 2.08 -3.60 -22.06
CA ALA A 56 2.92 -4.31 -23.01
C ALA A 56 3.54 -3.32 -24.00
N LYS A 57 4.87 -3.41 -24.19
CA LYS A 57 5.62 -2.50 -25.08
C LYS A 57 5.40 -2.78 -26.57
N PHE A 58 4.90 -3.97 -26.90
CA PHE A 58 4.69 -4.41 -28.27
C PHE A 58 3.23 -4.80 -28.42
N ASP A 59 2.58 -4.19 -29.40
CA ASP A 59 1.19 -4.49 -29.75
C ASP A 59 1.09 -5.76 -30.62
N GLY A 60 -0.12 -6.12 -31.05
CA GLY A 60 -0.34 -7.30 -31.88
C GLY A 60 0.34 -7.23 -33.26
N LYS A 61 0.56 -6.04 -33.82
CA LYS A 61 1.23 -5.84 -35.11
C LYS A 61 2.74 -6.01 -34.96
N ASP A 62 3.31 -5.49 -33.88
CA ASP A 62 4.73 -5.68 -33.55
C ASP A 62 5.07 -7.17 -33.35
N ARG A 63 4.18 -7.94 -32.72
CA ARG A 63 4.36 -9.39 -32.54
C ARG A 63 4.35 -10.17 -33.86
N ALA A 64 3.51 -9.77 -34.81
CA ALA A 64 3.44 -10.40 -36.13
C ALA A 64 4.72 -10.17 -36.94
N ALA A 65 5.31 -8.97 -36.85
CA ALA A 65 6.57 -8.65 -37.53
C ALA A 65 7.77 -9.45 -36.98
N ILE A 66 7.80 -9.73 -35.66
CA ILE A 66 8.90 -10.46 -35.02
C ILE A 66 8.84 -11.97 -35.28
N THR A 67 7.64 -12.53 -35.51
CA THR A 67 7.44 -13.98 -35.72
C THR A 67 7.61 -14.41 -37.18
N ALA A 68 7.71 -13.46 -38.12
CA ALA A 68 7.78 -13.72 -39.55
C ALA A 68 9.21 -13.95 -40.11
N LEU A 69 10.20 -14.21 -39.25
CA LEU A 69 11.60 -14.47 -39.62
C LEU A 69 11.94 -15.97 -39.56
#